data_AF-A0A399Z1I2-F1
#
_entry.id   AF-A0A399Z1I2-F1
#
_cell.length_a   1.000
_cell.length_b   1.000
_cell.length_c   1.000
_cell.angle_alpha   90.00
_cell.angle_beta   90.00
_cell.angle_gamma   90.00
#
_symmetry.space_group_name_H-M   'P 1'
#
loop_
_entity.id
_entity.type
_entity.pdbx_description
1 polymer ?
#
loop_
_entity_poly.entity_id
_entity_poly.type
_entity_poly.pdbx_seq_one_letter_code
_entity_poly.pdbx_strand_id
1 'polypeptide(L)'
;MHYTAWRLYFERVIQAPDAQINLAEGALILATDEYPNLDIAQYLAELDALANEFAPRLATLDTPHAVIAALNAYLFEELGFSGNRHDYYDPRNSYLNDVLERRAGIPISLSTLVIAVAQRLRLPIVGVGLPGHFCVKWQDAAREIVFDPFNGGEILDLDAMLARVRETALPHATFEPDWLDAVGGKYILYRMLNNLKALFIAIWDCSRCAWANSVKPRFIWNNIFWRIPTRLTRSRCAPCCSARSSMSND
;
A
#
# COMPACT_ATOMS: atom_id res chain seq x y z
N MET A 1 -22.21 -16.92 -3.03
CA MET A 1 -21.48 -16.93 -4.32
C MET A 1 -21.11 -15.50 -4.73
N HIS A 2 -20.13 -14.86 -4.09
CA HIS A 2 -19.70 -13.47 -4.42
C HIS A 2 -18.17 -13.31 -4.57
N TYR A 3 -17.40 -14.41 -4.56
CA TYR A 3 -15.93 -14.37 -4.64
C TYR A 3 -15.36 -14.12 -6.06
N THR A 4 -16.17 -14.18 -7.12
CA THR A 4 -15.68 -14.21 -8.51
C THR A 4 -15.56 -12.83 -9.16
N ALA A 5 -16.46 -11.89 -8.88
CA ALA A 5 -16.52 -10.63 -9.62
C ALA A 5 -15.33 -9.70 -9.35
N TRP A 6 -14.98 -9.49 -8.08
CA TRP A 6 -13.89 -8.61 -7.69
C TRP A 6 -12.51 -9.20 -8.00
N ARG A 7 -12.36 -10.54 -7.99
CA ARG A 7 -11.12 -11.23 -8.42
C ARG A 7 -10.83 -11.00 -9.89
N LEU A 8 -11.85 -11.16 -10.76
CA LEU A 8 -11.73 -10.89 -12.19
C LEU A 8 -11.40 -9.41 -12.46
N TYR A 9 -11.92 -8.52 -11.63
CA TYR A 9 -11.59 -7.10 -11.71
C TYR A 9 -10.16 -6.80 -11.27
N PHE A 10 -9.72 -7.32 -10.12
CA PHE A 10 -8.34 -7.18 -9.66
C PHE A 10 -7.36 -7.75 -10.70
N GLU A 11 -7.67 -8.92 -11.27
CA GLU A 11 -6.91 -9.50 -12.38
C GLU A 11 -6.86 -8.58 -13.61
N ARG A 12 -7.96 -7.90 -13.98
CA ARG A 12 -7.93 -6.89 -15.05
C ARG A 12 -7.04 -5.71 -14.70
N VAL A 13 -7.14 -5.17 -13.49
CA VAL A 13 -6.36 -4.00 -13.03
C VAL A 13 -4.87 -4.32 -13.10
N ILE A 14 -4.42 -5.50 -12.65
CA ILE A 14 -2.99 -5.86 -12.70
C ILE A 14 -2.49 -6.16 -14.12
N GLN A 15 -3.38 -6.44 -15.08
CA GLN A 15 -3.01 -6.67 -16.48
C GLN A 15 -2.93 -5.35 -17.27
N ALA A 16 -3.66 -4.30 -16.88
CA ALA A 16 -3.59 -2.98 -17.52
C ALA A 16 -2.17 -2.37 -17.42
N PRO A 17 -1.71 -1.53 -18.37
CA PRO A 17 -0.47 -0.77 -18.20
C PRO A 17 -0.48 0.04 -16.91
N ASP A 18 0.67 0.17 -16.24
CA ASP A 18 0.73 0.78 -14.89
C ASP A 18 0.19 2.22 -14.86
N ALA A 19 0.49 3.00 -15.91
CA ALA A 19 -0.03 4.35 -16.12
C ALA A 19 -1.57 4.46 -16.25
N GLN A 20 -2.26 3.34 -16.48
CA GLN A 20 -3.73 3.29 -16.58
C GLN A 20 -4.39 2.78 -15.30
N ILE A 21 -3.61 2.44 -14.27
CA ILE A 21 -4.13 1.93 -13.02
C ILE A 21 -4.55 3.08 -12.12
N ASN A 22 -5.84 3.12 -11.80
CA ASN A 22 -6.33 3.91 -10.68
C ASN A 22 -5.96 3.19 -9.37
N LEU A 23 -4.91 3.67 -8.70
CA LEU A 23 -4.39 3.05 -7.49
C LEU A 23 -5.43 3.04 -6.35
N ALA A 24 -6.15 4.15 -6.17
CA ALA A 24 -7.16 4.27 -5.11
C ALA A 24 -8.30 3.28 -5.31
N GLU A 25 -8.82 3.19 -6.53
CA GLU A 25 -9.86 2.22 -6.89
C GLU A 25 -9.37 0.79 -6.70
N GLY A 26 -8.16 0.46 -7.17
CA GLY A 26 -7.57 -0.86 -6.97
C GLY A 26 -7.42 -1.23 -5.48
N ALA A 27 -7.06 -0.26 -4.64
CA ALA A 27 -6.92 -0.45 -3.20
C ALA A 27 -8.28 -0.63 -2.50
N LEU A 28 -9.32 0.08 -2.92
CA LEU A 28 -10.69 -0.11 -2.43
C LEU A 28 -11.25 -1.47 -2.86
N ILE A 29 -10.90 -1.94 -4.05
CA ILE A 29 -11.33 -3.26 -4.53
C ILE A 29 -10.68 -4.39 -3.74
N LEU A 30 -9.43 -4.23 -3.30
CA LEU A 30 -8.82 -5.18 -2.36
C LEU A 30 -9.63 -5.31 -1.07
N ALA A 31 -10.27 -4.24 -0.61
CA ALA A 31 -11.09 -4.26 0.60
C ALA A 31 -12.43 -5.00 0.44
N THR A 32 -12.88 -5.25 -0.80
CA THR A 32 -14.12 -6.01 -1.05
C THR A 32 -14.03 -7.48 -0.64
N ASP A 33 -12.83 -8.00 -0.33
CA ASP A 33 -12.65 -9.32 0.29
C ASP A 33 -13.25 -9.39 1.70
N GLU A 34 -13.11 -8.31 2.49
CA GLU A 34 -13.70 -8.18 3.83
C GLU A 34 -15.09 -7.52 3.77
N TYR A 35 -15.27 -6.56 2.85
CA TYR A 35 -16.47 -5.74 2.74
C TYR A 35 -17.15 -5.94 1.37
N PRO A 36 -17.89 -7.05 1.13
CA PRO A 36 -18.46 -7.35 -0.18
C PRO A 36 -19.43 -6.30 -0.75
N ASN A 37 -20.00 -5.47 0.11
CA ASN A 37 -20.97 -4.43 -0.25
C ASN A 37 -20.36 -3.02 -0.16
N LEU A 38 -19.03 -2.90 -0.17
CA LEU A 38 -18.34 -1.61 -0.09
C LEU A 38 -18.75 -0.70 -1.25
N ASP A 39 -19.19 0.51 -0.93
CA ASP A 39 -19.46 1.54 -1.93
C ASP A 39 -18.14 2.21 -2.35
N ILE A 40 -17.48 1.65 -3.37
CA ILE A 40 -16.22 2.17 -3.89
C ILE A 40 -16.36 3.63 -4.35
N ALA A 41 -17.49 4.00 -4.94
CA ALA A 41 -17.71 5.35 -5.48
C ALA A 41 -17.74 6.39 -4.35
N GLN A 42 -18.33 6.04 -3.21
CA GLN A 42 -18.34 6.88 -2.02
C GLN A 42 -16.91 7.24 -1.55
N TYR A 43 -16.01 6.26 -1.38
CA TYR A 43 -14.65 6.53 -0.91
C TYR A 43 -13.78 7.22 -1.98
N LEU A 44 -14.04 6.99 -3.27
CA LEU A 44 -13.40 7.77 -4.33
C LEU A 44 -13.81 9.25 -4.28
N ALA A 45 -15.08 9.53 -4.01
CA ALA A 45 -15.59 10.89 -3.82
C ALA A 45 -15.05 11.55 -2.54
N GLU A 46 -14.81 10.78 -1.48
CA GLU A 46 -14.13 11.27 -0.28
C GLU A 46 -12.70 11.72 -0.59
N LEU A 47 -11.93 10.93 -1.35
CA LEU A 47 -10.60 11.33 -1.80
C LEU A 47 -10.64 12.57 -2.72
N ASP A 48 -11.68 12.71 -3.56
CA ASP A 48 -11.90 13.91 -4.36
C ASP A 48 -12.16 15.13 -3.45
N ALA A 49 -12.97 14.97 -2.41
CA ALA A 49 -13.24 16.03 -1.43
C ALA A 49 -11.96 16.46 -0.70
N LEU A 50 -11.14 15.51 -0.25
CA LEU A 50 -9.84 15.80 0.38
C LEU A 50 -8.93 16.63 -0.53
N ALA A 51 -8.84 16.27 -1.81
CA ALA A 51 -8.05 17.00 -2.78
C ALA A 51 -8.63 18.40 -3.06
N ASN A 52 -9.96 18.51 -3.24
CA ASN A 52 -10.62 19.77 -3.51
C ASN A 52 -10.49 20.78 -2.35
N GLU A 53 -10.55 20.30 -1.10
CA GLU A 53 -10.34 21.12 0.08
C GLU A 53 -8.89 21.63 0.19
N PHE A 54 -7.92 20.82 -0.22
CA PHE A 54 -6.50 21.22 -0.22
C PHE A 54 -6.15 22.15 -1.40
N ALA A 55 -6.77 21.98 -2.57
CA ALA A 55 -6.39 22.62 -3.82
C ALA A 55 -6.18 24.16 -3.74
N PRO A 56 -7.02 24.96 -3.03
CA PRO A 56 -6.81 26.40 -2.90
C PRO A 56 -5.47 26.78 -2.27
N ARG A 57 -4.91 25.92 -1.40
CA ARG A 57 -3.61 26.17 -0.73
C ARG A 57 -2.45 26.13 -1.70
N LEU A 58 -2.55 25.38 -2.81
CA LEU A 58 -1.49 25.28 -3.81
C LEU A 58 -1.17 26.61 -4.48
N ALA A 59 -2.12 27.54 -4.57
CA ALA A 59 -1.93 28.84 -5.21
C ALA A 59 -0.89 29.72 -4.49
N THR A 60 -0.62 29.47 -3.22
CA THR A 60 0.31 30.25 -2.40
C THR A 60 1.64 29.54 -2.14
N LEU A 61 1.85 28.35 -2.68
CA LEU A 61 3.02 27.52 -2.41
C LEU A 61 3.91 27.48 -3.66
N ASP A 62 5.16 27.89 -3.52
CA ASP A 62 6.10 28.13 -4.63
C ASP A 62 7.22 27.08 -4.73
N THR A 63 7.37 26.22 -3.73
CA THR A 63 8.41 25.18 -3.71
C THR A 63 7.84 23.79 -3.39
N PRO A 64 8.46 22.72 -3.90
CA PRO A 64 8.10 21.35 -3.53
C PRO A 64 8.08 21.10 -2.03
N HIS A 65 9.05 21.66 -1.29
CA HIS A 65 9.10 21.52 0.18
C HIS A 65 7.89 22.19 0.86
N ALA A 66 7.49 23.37 0.40
CA ALA A 66 6.31 24.05 0.93
C ALA A 66 5.02 23.27 0.62
N VAL A 67 4.91 22.69 -0.57
CA VAL A 67 3.77 21.82 -0.94
C VAL A 67 3.72 20.56 -0.10
N ILE A 68 4.85 19.86 0.07
CA ILE A 68 4.94 18.66 0.91
C ILE A 68 4.57 18.99 2.36
N ALA A 69 5.16 20.05 2.93
CA ALA A 69 4.87 20.47 4.29
C ALA A 69 3.38 20.81 4.50
N ALA A 70 2.78 21.57 3.59
CA ALA A 70 1.36 21.92 3.67
C ALA A 70 0.46 20.68 3.51
N LEU A 71 0.79 19.77 2.59
CA LEU A 71 0.02 18.53 2.39
C LEU A 71 0.10 17.62 3.62
N ASN A 72 1.28 17.53 4.23
CA ASN A 72 1.50 16.73 5.43
C ASN A 72 0.78 17.34 6.65
N ALA A 73 0.85 18.65 6.84
CA ALA A 73 0.09 19.34 7.88
C ALA A 73 -1.43 19.10 7.70
N TYR A 74 -1.93 19.23 6.48
CA TYR A 74 -3.34 18.96 6.19
C TYR A 74 -3.75 17.51 6.49
N LEU A 75 -3.04 16.52 5.96
CA LEU A 75 -3.43 15.12 6.15
C LEU A 75 -3.15 14.61 7.57
N PHE A 76 -1.97 14.87 8.13
CA PHE A 76 -1.54 14.21 9.36
C PHE A 76 -1.78 15.06 10.63
N GLU A 77 -1.83 16.39 10.52
CA GLU A 77 -2.08 17.26 11.69
C GLU A 77 -3.54 17.69 11.75
N GLU A 78 -4.09 18.26 10.67
CA GLU A 78 -5.47 18.78 10.65
C GLU A 78 -6.50 17.65 10.57
N LEU A 79 -6.31 16.70 9.65
CA LEU A 79 -7.18 15.54 9.52
C LEU A 79 -6.78 14.39 10.44
N GLY A 80 -5.59 14.40 11.05
CA GLY A 80 -5.20 13.42 12.05
C GLY A 80 -5.00 11.99 11.52
N PHE A 81 -4.71 11.82 10.23
CA PHE A 81 -4.23 10.54 9.72
C PHE A 81 -2.93 10.15 10.45
N SER A 82 -2.80 8.89 10.85
CA SER A 82 -1.65 8.46 11.65
C SER A 82 -1.26 7.00 11.45
N GLY A 83 0.02 6.71 11.64
CA GLY A 83 0.53 5.34 11.70
C GLY A 83 0.03 4.62 12.95
N ASN A 84 -0.67 3.50 12.79
CA ASN A 84 -1.14 2.71 13.92
C ASN A 84 -0.01 1.84 14.50
N ARG A 85 0.70 2.37 15.50
CA ARG A 85 1.77 1.63 16.19
C ARG A 85 1.26 0.69 17.27
N HIS A 86 0.11 1.01 17.87
CA HIS A 86 -0.46 0.26 18.98
C HIS A 86 -1.01 -1.09 18.53
N ASP A 87 -1.72 -1.10 17.41
CA ASP A 87 -2.33 -2.30 16.83
C ASP A 87 -1.90 -2.44 15.37
N TYR A 88 -0.58 -2.47 15.14
CA TYR A 88 0.03 -2.44 13.81
C TYR A 88 -0.46 -3.56 12.89
N TYR A 89 -0.72 -4.75 13.47
CA TYR A 89 -1.13 -5.94 12.73
C TYR A 89 -2.65 -6.08 12.58
N ASP A 90 -3.45 -5.08 12.98
CA ASP A 90 -4.88 -5.01 12.65
C ASP A 90 -5.06 -4.97 11.12
N PRO A 91 -5.74 -5.97 10.50
CA PRO A 91 -5.93 -6.02 9.05
C PRO A 91 -6.59 -4.77 8.48
N ARG A 92 -7.45 -4.12 9.26
CA ARG A 92 -8.12 -2.87 8.89
C ARG A 92 -7.14 -1.74 8.58
N ASN A 93 -5.93 -1.74 9.16
CA ASN A 93 -4.91 -0.74 8.80
C ASN A 93 -4.42 -0.87 7.34
N SER A 94 -4.68 -2.02 6.68
CA SER A 94 -4.28 -2.28 5.29
C SER A 94 -5.39 -1.97 4.28
N TYR A 95 -6.64 -1.83 4.71
CA TYR A 95 -7.78 -1.55 3.84
C TYR A 95 -8.00 -0.04 3.71
N LEU A 96 -8.05 0.48 2.47
CA LEU A 96 -8.11 1.93 2.26
C LEU A 96 -9.40 2.57 2.80
N ASN A 97 -10.54 1.87 2.76
CA ASN A 97 -11.80 2.35 3.35
C ASN A 97 -11.69 2.52 4.88
N ASP A 98 -11.14 1.53 5.58
CA ASP A 98 -10.90 1.61 7.02
C ASP A 98 -9.88 2.71 7.36
N VAL A 99 -8.86 2.90 6.53
CA VAL A 99 -7.86 3.96 6.74
C VAL A 99 -8.50 5.33 6.62
N LEU A 100 -9.40 5.54 5.65
CA LEU A 100 -10.17 6.78 5.49
C LEU A 100 -11.08 7.03 6.71
N GLU A 101 -11.84 6.03 7.14
CA GLU A 101 -12.80 6.15 8.24
C GLU A 101 -12.12 6.32 9.60
N ARG A 102 -11.08 5.53 9.87
CA ARG A 102 -10.42 5.47 11.18
C ARG A 102 -9.23 6.41 11.29
N ARG A 103 -8.77 6.97 10.16
CA ARG A 103 -7.57 7.82 10.07
C ARG A 103 -6.32 7.13 10.62
N ALA A 104 -6.26 5.80 10.47
CA ALA A 104 -5.21 4.95 11.02
C ALA A 104 -4.77 3.91 10.00
N GLY A 105 -3.46 3.80 9.75
CA GLY A 105 -2.94 2.89 8.73
C GLY A 105 -1.52 2.39 8.97
N ILE A 106 -1.03 1.60 8.02
CA ILE A 106 0.37 1.15 7.93
C ILE A 106 1.10 1.93 6.83
N PRO A 107 2.43 1.81 6.68
CA PRO A 107 3.20 2.66 5.77
C PRO A 107 2.68 2.68 4.33
N ILE A 108 2.32 1.52 3.78
CA ILE A 108 1.82 1.44 2.40
C ILE A 108 0.41 2.01 2.22
N SER A 109 -0.49 1.88 3.20
CA SER A 109 -1.87 2.37 3.06
C SER A 109 -1.95 3.89 3.23
N LEU A 110 -1.18 4.46 4.17
CA LEU A 110 -1.04 5.92 4.30
C LEU A 110 -0.33 6.54 3.09
N SER A 111 0.68 5.85 2.55
CA SER A 111 1.30 6.27 1.29
C SER A 111 0.35 6.20 0.11
N THR A 112 -0.54 5.20 0.08
CA THR A 112 -1.59 5.09 -0.95
C THR A 112 -2.57 6.25 -0.86
N LEU A 113 -2.97 6.67 0.36
CA LEU A 113 -3.78 7.88 0.58
C LEU A 113 -3.09 9.12 0.02
N VAL A 114 -1.82 9.36 0.38
CA VAL A 114 -1.05 10.52 -0.11
C VAL A 114 -0.96 10.53 -1.63
N ILE A 115 -0.62 9.39 -2.25
CA ILE A 115 -0.54 9.28 -3.71
C ILE A 115 -1.92 9.54 -4.35
N ALA A 116 -3.00 8.99 -3.79
CA ALA A 116 -4.35 9.17 -4.33
C ALA A 116 -4.81 10.64 -4.31
N VAL A 117 -4.48 11.38 -3.25
CA VAL A 117 -4.75 12.82 -3.14
C VAL A 117 -3.82 13.60 -4.09
N ALA A 118 -2.54 13.28 -4.12
CA ALA A 118 -1.56 13.92 -4.99
C ALA A 118 -1.90 13.79 -6.48
N GLN A 119 -2.36 12.61 -6.92
CA GLN A 119 -2.79 12.38 -8.30
C GLN A 119 -3.94 13.28 -8.73
N ARG A 120 -4.94 13.50 -7.84
CA ARG A 120 -6.07 14.41 -8.08
C ARG A 120 -5.62 15.86 -8.20
N LEU A 121 -4.63 16.23 -7.41
CA LEU A 121 -3.97 17.54 -7.44
C LEU A 121 -2.91 17.69 -8.55
N ARG A 122 -2.64 16.62 -9.30
CA ARG A 122 -1.56 16.54 -10.31
C ARG A 122 -0.17 16.85 -9.75
N LEU A 123 0.07 16.53 -8.48
CA LEU A 123 1.38 16.64 -7.86
C LEU A 123 2.25 15.44 -8.26
N PRO A 124 3.56 15.63 -8.54
CA PRO A 124 4.44 14.57 -8.99
C PRO A 124 4.94 13.72 -7.82
N ILE A 125 4.02 13.15 -7.05
CA ILE A 125 4.32 12.30 -5.89
C ILE A 125 4.11 10.84 -6.28
N VAL A 126 5.16 10.04 -6.09
CA VAL A 126 5.22 8.61 -6.45
C VAL A 126 5.62 7.76 -5.24
N GLY A 127 5.32 6.46 -5.28
CA GLY A 127 5.69 5.54 -4.21
C GLY A 127 7.17 5.16 -4.24
N VAL A 128 7.71 4.81 -3.07
CA VAL A 128 9.08 4.30 -2.89
C VAL A 128 9.05 3.07 -1.98
N GLY A 129 9.53 1.94 -2.51
CA GLY A 129 9.50 0.64 -1.83
C GLY A 129 10.78 0.35 -1.06
N LEU A 130 10.95 0.95 0.13
CA LEU A 130 12.08 0.63 1.01
C LEU A 130 11.98 -0.81 1.58
N PRO A 131 13.09 -1.51 1.84
CA PRO A 131 13.02 -2.80 2.53
C PRO A 131 12.41 -2.64 3.94
N GLY A 132 11.36 -3.42 4.23
CA GLY A 132 10.67 -3.37 5.52
C GLY A 132 9.68 -2.22 5.72
N HIS A 133 9.70 -1.21 4.84
CA HIS A 133 8.92 0.01 4.99
C HIS A 133 8.31 0.47 3.65
N PHE A 134 7.57 1.57 3.64
CA PHE A 134 7.08 2.16 2.39
C PHE A 134 6.94 3.67 2.57
N CYS A 135 7.47 4.43 1.63
CA CYS A 135 7.46 5.89 1.65
C CYS A 135 6.89 6.42 0.33
N VAL A 136 6.82 7.74 0.21
CA VAL A 136 6.56 8.43 -1.04
C VAL A 136 7.68 9.42 -1.33
N LYS A 137 7.80 9.85 -2.57
CA LYS A 137 8.69 10.95 -2.93
C LYS A 137 8.03 11.91 -3.89
N TRP A 138 8.34 13.19 -3.76
CA TRP A 138 8.21 14.14 -4.85
C TRP A 138 9.30 13.83 -5.88
N GLN A 139 8.95 13.72 -7.15
CA GLN A 139 9.89 13.44 -8.23
C GLN A 139 9.60 14.33 -9.45
N ASP A 140 10.42 15.35 -9.65
CA ASP A 140 10.43 16.14 -10.89
C ASP A 140 11.83 16.14 -11.53
N ALA A 141 11.99 16.86 -12.65
CA ALA A 141 13.26 16.90 -13.38
C ALA A 141 14.44 17.48 -12.58
N ALA A 142 14.19 18.19 -11.48
CA ALA A 142 15.19 18.90 -10.71
C ALA A 142 15.42 18.29 -9.32
N ARG A 143 14.42 17.63 -8.72
CA ARG A 143 14.44 17.25 -7.30
C ARG A 143 13.75 15.92 -7.03
N GLU A 144 14.35 15.16 -6.12
CA GLU A 144 13.72 14.03 -5.43
C GLU A 144 13.69 14.31 -3.93
N ILE A 145 12.50 14.28 -3.32
CA ILE A 145 12.32 14.53 -1.89
C ILE A 145 11.50 13.39 -1.32
N VAL A 146 12.12 12.53 -0.53
CA VAL A 146 11.46 11.39 0.13
C VAL A 146 10.82 11.86 1.43
N PHE A 147 9.60 11.40 1.70
CA PHE A 147 8.93 11.65 2.96
C PHE A 147 8.06 10.45 3.37
N ASP A 148 7.76 10.37 4.66
CA ASP A 148 7.20 9.18 5.30
C ASP A 148 5.79 9.40 5.87
N PRO A 149 4.74 8.99 5.14
CA PRO A 149 3.34 9.09 5.58
C PRO A 149 3.03 8.37 6.90
N PHE A 150 3.74 7.31 7.25
CA PHE A 150 3.52 6.61 8.53
C PHE A 150 3.97 7.44 9.74
N ASN A 151 4.86 8.41 9.51
CA ASN A 151 5.48 9.25 10.53
C ASN A 151 5.09 10.72 10.34
N GLY A 152 3.85 10.97 9.92
CA GLY A 152 3.32 12.33 9.77
C GLY A 152 3.90 13.10 8.59
N GLY A 153 4.50 12.40 7.62
CA GLY A 153 5.11 13.03 6.46
C GLY A 153 6.51 13.59 6.73
N GLU A 154 7.23 13.05 7.71
CA GLU A 154 8.64 13.36 7.96
C GLU A 154 9.46 13.28 6.67
N ILE A 155 10.16 14.36 6.31
CA ILE A 155 11.10 14.36 5.17
C ILE A 155 12.34 13.56 5.58
N LEU A 156 12.71 12.59 4.77
CA LEU A 156 13.80 11.67 5.06
C LEU A 156 15.04 12.02 4.23
N ASP A 157 16.16 12.21 4.91
CA ASP A 157 17.47 12.15 4.28
C ASP A 157 17.97 10.70 4.18
N LEU A 158 19.18 10.53 3.64
CA LEU A 158 19.80 9.23 3.44
C LEU A 158 19.95 8.44 4.74
N ASP A 159 20.39 9.10 5.81
CA ASP A 159 20.67 8.48 7.10
C ASP A 159 19.36 8.05 7.78
N ALA A 160 18.31 8.88 7.71
CA ALA A 160 16.98 8.57 8.22
C ALA A 160 16.34 7.40 7.46
N MET A 161 16.47 7.35 6.13
CA MET A 161 16.02 6.20 5.33
C MET A 161 16.74 4.91 5.72
N LEU A 162 18.07 4.97 5.86
CA LEU A 162 18.89 3.83 6.24
C LEU A 162 18.55 3.35 7.66
N ALA A 163 18.32 4.27 8.60
CA ALA A 163 17.86 3.94 9.94
C ALA A 163 16.52 3.18 9.90
N ARG A 164 15.57 3.64 9.07
CA ARG A 164 14.28 2.96 8.88
C ARG A 164 14.43 1.52 8.40
N VAL A 165 15.28 1.31 7.40
CA VAL A 165 15.51 -0.01 6.82
C VAL A 165 16.17 -0.95 7.84
N ARG A 166 17.11 -0.42 8.63
CA ARG A 166 17.80 -1.20 9.67
C ARG A 166 16.88 -1.60 10.81
N GLU A 167 15.99 -0.70 11.22
CA GLU A 167 15.01 -0.97 12.27
C GLU A 167 13.95 -1.98 11.82
N THR A 168 13.49 -1.89 10.57
CA THR A 168 12.29 -2.63 10.14
C THR A 168 12.57 -3.96 9.44
N ALA A 169 13.71 -4.13 8.77
CA ALA A 169 13.97 -5.34 7.99
C ALA A 169 15.42 -5.84 8.00
N LEU A 170 16.41 -4.95 7.87
CA LEU A 170 17.78 -5.34 7.54
C LEU A 170 18.80 -4.63 8.46
N PRO A 171 19.07 -5.15 9.69
CA PRO A 171 19.86 -4.47 10.72
C PRO A 171 21.27 -4.01 10.30
N HIS A 172 21.85 -4.67 9.29
CA HIS A 172 23.20 -4.39 8.80
C HIS A 172 23.22 -3.87 7.36
N ALA A 173 22.08 -3.40 6.84
CA ALA A 173 22.04 -2.91 5.47
C ALA A 173 22.93 -1.68 5.27
N THR A 174 23.45 -1.58 4.06
CA THR A 174 23.98 -0.36 3.46
C THR A 174 22.95 0.16 2.46
N PHE A 175 22.93 1.47 2.23
CA PHE A 175 22.01 2.04 1.25
C PHE A 175 22.31 1.54 -0.17
N GLU A 176 21.26 1.23 -0.92
CA GLU A 176 21.34 0.91 -2.35
C GLU A 176 20.54 1.96 -3.14
N PRO A 177 21.10 2.56 -4.20
CA PRO A 177 20.42 3.61 -4.98
C PRO A 177 19.04 3.21 -5.50
N ASP A 178 18.89 1.96 -5.93
CA ASP A 178 17.65 1.40 -6.48
C ASP A 178 16.50 1.39 -5.45
N TRP A 179 16.78 1.56 -4.15
CA TRP A 179 15.72 1.74 -3.15
C TRP A 179 14.90 3.01 -3.38
N LEU A 180 15.46 4.00 -4.05
CA LEU A 180 14.77 5.24 -4.41
C LEU A 180 13.97 5.11 -5.70
N ASP A 181 14.03 3.98 -6.41
CA ASP A 181 13.27 3.80 -7.64
C ASP A 181 11.76 4.00 -7.39
N ALA A 182 11.14 4.79 -8.27
CA ALA A 182 9.71 5.00 -8.22
C ALA A 182 8.99 3.67 -8.48
N VAL A 183 8.03 3.34 -7.63
CA VAL A 183 7.22 2.13 -7.81
C VAL A 183 5.83 2.46 -8.35
N GLY A 184 5.39 1.59 -9.27
CA GLY A 184 4.11 1.72 -9.95
C GLY A 184 2.90 1.21 -9.15
N GLY A 185 1.70 1.51 -9.65
CA GLY A 185 0.43 1.09 -9.04
C GLY A 185 0.32 -0.42 -8.86
N LYS A 186 0.78 -1.23 -9.83
CA LYS A 186 0.80 -2.70 -9.70
C LYS A 186 1.62 -3.17 -8.52
N TYR A 187 2.80 -2.57 -8.34
CA TYR A 187 3.69 -2.92 -7.24
C TYR A 187 3.00 -2.65 -5.91
N ILE A 188 2.41 -1.46 -5.77
CA ILE A 188 1.73 -1.04 -4.54
C ILE A 188 0.59 -2.00 -4.21
N LEU A 189 -0.31 -2.25 -5.17
CA LEU A 189 -1.45 -3.16 -4.97
C LEU A 189 -1.00 -4.58 -4.60
N TYR A 190 0.05 -5.10 -5.26
CA TYR A 190 0.59 -6.43 -4.93
C TYR A 190 1.25 -6.47 -3.55
N ARG A 191 1.92 -5.38 -3.15
CA ARG A 191 2.53 -5.25 -1.82
C ARG A 191 1.47 -5.16 -0.73
N MET A 192 0.39 -4.41 -0.94
CA MET A 192 -0.78 -4.38 -0.05
C MET A 192 -1.41 -5.77 0.11
N LEU A 193 -1.62 -6.47 -1.00
CA LEU A 193 -2.11 -7.86 -0.98
C LEU A 193 -1.20 -8.79 -0.17
N ASN A 194 0.12 -8.67 -0.32
CA ASN A 194 1.06 -9.49 0.45
C ASN A 194 1.06 -9.14 1.94
N ASN A 195 0.82 -7.89 2.31
CA ASN A 195 0.68 -7.50 3.72
C ASN A 195 -0.55 -8.19 4.33
N LEU A 196 -1.72 -8.12 3.66
CA LEU A 196 -2.94 -8.83 4.08
C LEU A 196 -2.72 -10.34 4.20
N LYS A 197 -2.06 -10.95 3.21
CA LYS A 197 -1.71 -12.37 3.24
C LYS A 197 -0.85 -12.76 4.43
N ALA A 198 0.16 -11.94 4.75
CA ALA A 198 1.04 -12.21 5.90
C ALA A 198 0.24 -12.21 7.22
N LEU A 199 -0.72 -11.28 7.37
CA LEU A 199 -1.64 -11.24 8.50
C LEU A 199 -2.53 -12.49 8.55
N PHE A 200 -3.13 -12.88 7.42
CA PHE A 200 -4.00 -14.07 7.36
C PHE A 200 -3.25 -15.38 7.65
N ILE A 201 -1.99 -15.49 7.25
CA ILE A 201 -1.14 -16.64 7.61
C ILE A 201 -0.91 -16.66 9.13
N ALA A 202 -0.71 -15.50 9.76
CA ALA A 202 -0.46 -15.41 11.19
C ALA A 202 -1.69 -15.82 12.03
N ILE A 203 -2.91 -15.53 11.55
CA ILE A 203 -4.18 -15.90 12.22
C ILE A 203 -4.79 -17.22 11.73
N TRP A 204 -4.07 -18.00 10.92
CA TRP A 204 -4.51 -19.29 10.36
C TRP A 204 -5.80 -19.27 9.50
N ASP A 205 -6.11 -18.14 8.87
CA ASP A 205 -7.23 -18.06 7.92
C ASP A 205 -6.81 -18.62 6.54
N CYS A 206 -6.99 -19.93 6.38
CA CYS A 206 -6.58 -20.64 5.16
C CYS A 206 -7.37 -20.25 3.91
N SER A 207 -8.64 -19.82 4.04
CA SER A 207 -9.48 -19.49 2.88
C SER A 207 -9.02 -18.18 2.23
N ARG A 208 -8.69 -17.17 3.03
CA ARG A 208 -8.15 -15.89 2.53
C ARG A 208 -6.70 -16.00 2.07
N CYS A 209 -5.89 -16.83 2.74
CA CYS A 209 -4.52 -17.14 2.29
C CYS A 209 -4.47 -17.79 0.90
N ALA A 210 -5.40 -18.69 0.58
CA ALA A 210 -5.45 -19.37 -0.70
C ALA A 210 -5.71 -18.39 -1.86
N TRP A 211 -6.51 -17.35 -1.63
CA TRP A 211 -6.76 -16.32 -2.63
C TRP A 211 -5.54 -15.44 -2.91
N ALA A 212 -4.90 -14.91 -1.88
CA ALA A 212 -3.71 -14.08 -2.08
C ALA A 212 -2.57 -14.87 -2.77
N ASN A 213 -2.63 -16.20 -2.77
CA ASN A 213 -1.76 -17.08 -3.56
C ASN A 213 -2.22 -17.31 -5.01
N SER A 214 -3.49 -17.13 -5.34
CA SER A 214 -4.02 -17.30 -6.71
C SER A 214 -3.72 -16.09 -7.58
N VAL A 215 -3.57 -14.90 -6.99
CA VAL A 215 -3.13 -13.69 -7.65
C VAL A 215 -1.60 -13.75 -7.85
N LYS A 216 -1.16 -14.38 -8.94
CA LYS A 216 0.27 -14.43 -9.32
C LYS A 216 0.52 -13.70 -10.64
N PRO A 217 1.07 -12.48 -10.61
CA PRO A 217 1.66 -11.91 -11.81
C PRO A 217 2.92 -12.69 -12.18
N ARG A 218 3.00 -13.19 -13.42
CA ARG A 218 4.19 -13.84 -14.00
C ARG A 218 5.46 -12.97 -13.97
N PHE A 219 5.34 -11.66 -13.70
CA PHE A 219 6.38 -10.65 -13.92
C PHE A 219 7.21 -10.23 -12.68
N ILE A 220 6.78 -10.51 -11.45
CA ILE A 220 7.43 -9.94 -10.23
C ILE A 220 8.61 -10.79 -9.71
N TRP A 221 9.00 -11.86 -10.42
CA TRP A 221 10.07 -12.76 -9.95
C TRP A 221 11.51 -12.23 -10.12
N ASN A 222 11.71 -11.09 -10.77
CA ASN A 222 13.06 -10.63 -11.14
C ASN A 222 13.64 -9.49 -10.28
N ASN A 223 12.88 -8.81 -9.43
CA ASN A 223 13.44 -7.80 -8.53
C ASN A 223 13.67 -8.38 -7.13
N ILE A 224 14.96 -8.49 -6.83
CA ILE A 224 15.63 -8.99 -5.64
C ILE A 224 14.97 -8.39 -4.39
N PHE A 225 14.69 -9.24 -3.38
CA PHE A 225 14.30 -8.98 -1.97
C PHE A 225 13.06 -9.74 -1.46
N TRP A 226 12.24 -10.36 -2.32
CA TRP A 226 11.00 -11.06 -1.89
C TRP A 226 11.03 -12.60 -1.93
N ARG A 227 12.17 -13.23 -1.64
CA ARG A 227 12.17 -14.66 -1.29
C ARG A 227 11.63 -14.84 0.14
N ILE A 228 10.30 -14.83 0.29
CA ILE A 228 9.69 -15.64 1.36
C ILE A 228 10.23 -17.06 1.14
N PRO A 229 10.82 -17.73 2.14
CA PRO A 229 11.26 -19.11 1.95
C PRO A 229 10.04 -19.93 1.55
N THR A 230 9.99 -20.37 0.29
CA THR A 230 8.95 -21.25 -0.26
C THR A 230 8.85 -22.57 0.50
N ARG A 231 9.84 -22.88 1.35
CA ARG A 231 9.79 -24.00 2.32
C ARG A 231 8.87 -23.78 3.52
N LEU A 232 8.60 -22.54 3.95
CA LEU A 232 7.73 -22.27 5.10
C LEU A 232 6.24 -22.18 4.74
N THR A 233 5.90 -21.75 3.52
CA THR A 233 4.51 -21.74 3.04
C THR A 233 3.99 -23.14 2.71
N ARG A 234 4.83 -24.05 2.20
CA ARG A 234 4.45 -25.45 2.01
C ARG A 234 4.33 -26.23 3.32
N SER A 235 5.20 -25.99 4.31
CA SER A 235 5.15 -26.74 5.57
C SER A 235 4.11 -26.24 6.56
N ARG A 236 3.85 -24.92 6.62
CA ARG A 236 2.85 -24.35 7.54
C ARG A 236 1.42 -24.40 6.99
N CYS A 237 1.20 -24.37 5.67
CA CYS A 237 -0.12 -24.57 5.07
C CYS A 237 -0.41 -26.02 4.64
N ALA A 238 0.54 -26.95 4.77
CA ALA A 238 0.35 -28.37 4.42
C ALA A 238 -0.91 -29.01 5.03
N PRO A 239 -1.26 -28.76 6.31
CA PRO A 239 -2.46 -29.35 6.90
C PRO A 239 -3.77 -28.80 6.30
N CYS A 240 -3.75 -27.59 5.75
CA CYS A 240 -4.94 -26.93 5.19
C CYS A 240 -5.20 -27.29 3.72
N CYS A 241 -4.14 -27.59 2.95
CA CYS A 241 -4.31 -28.08 1.58
C CYS A 241 -4.79 -29.53 1.51
N SER A 242 -4.46 -30.38 2.49
CA SER A 242 -4.89 -31.78 2.54
C SER A 242 -6.34 -31.99 2.98
N ALA A 243 -6.90 -31.07 3.78
CA ALA A 243 -8.29 -31.15 4.24
C ALA A 243 -9.34 -30.89 3.14
N ARG A 244 -8.95 -30.25 2.04
CA ARG A 244 -9.87 -29.94 0.92
C ARG A 244 -9.96 -31.07 -0.11
N SER A 245 -8.99 -31.99 -0.11
CA SER A 245 -8.99 -33.20 -0.95
C SER A 245 -9.83 -34.36 -0.39
N SER A 246 -10.30 -34.27 0.86
CA SER A 246 -11.12 -35.30 1.52
C SER A 246 -12.60 -34.95 1.65
N MET A 247 -13.05 -33.79 1.14
CA MET A 247 -14.45 -33.33 1.18
C MET A 247 -15.11 -33.25 -0.21
N SER A 248 -14.48 -33.82 -1.24
CA SER A 248 -15.01 -33.87 -2.61
C SER A 248 -15.28 -35.29 -3.12
N ASN A 249 -15.32 -36.28 -2.22
CA ASN A 249 -15.83 -37.62 -2.46
C ASN A 249 -16.68 -38.00 -1.24
N ASP A 250 -17.93 -37.53 -1.22
CA ASP A 250 -19.11 -38.19 -0.66
C ASP A 250 -20.36 -37.41 -1.12
#